data_AF-A0A9E0UF90-F1
#
_entry.id   AF-A0A9E0UF90-F1
#
_cell.length_a   1.000
_cell.length_b   1.000
_cell.length_c   1.000
_cell.angle_alpha   90.00
_cell.angle_beta   90.00
_cell.angle_gamma   90.00
#
_symmetry.space_group_name_H-M   'P 1'
#
loop_
_entity.id
_entity.type
_entity.pdbx_description
1 polymer ?
#
loop_
_entity_poly.entity_id
_entity_poly.type
_entity_poly.pdbx_seq_one_letter_code
_entity_poly.pdbx_strand_id
1 'polypeptide(L)'
;KTLAPLRARLQTLETRLEQLEARHRELTDTLAAPELYEPGAKPRLLTLLEQQRQTQTELARIESEWLTLSEELEHRQAELA
;
A
#
# COMPACT_ATOMS: atom_id res chain seq x y z
N LYS A 1 -28.96 3.38 -10.71
CA LYS A 1 -27.93 4.09 -9.92
C LYS A 1 -26.56 3.74 -10.52
N THR A 2 -25.67 4.70 -10.77
CA THR A 2 -24.41 4.44 -11.48
C THR A 2 -23.32 3.90 -10.55
N LEU A 3 -22.62 2.84 -10.97
CA LEU A 3 -21.47 2.25 -10.25
C LEU A 3 -20.14 2.97 -10.51
N ALA A 4 -20.13 3.96 -11.40
CA ALA A 4 -18.97 4.75 -11.79
C ALA A 4 -18.13 5.30 -10.60
N PRO A 5 -18.70 5.88 -9.53
CA PRO A 5 -17.90 6.39 -8.42
C PRO A 5 -17.16 5.30 -7.64
N LEU A 6 -17.75 4.10 -7.48
CA LEU A 6 -17.09 2.99 -6.80
C LEU A 6 -15.91 2.46 -7.62
N ARG A 7 -16.09 2.33 -8.94
CA ARG A 7 -15.02 1.92 -9.86
C ARG A 7 -13.85 2.90 -9.87
N ALA A 8 -14.12 4.21 -9.88
CA ALA A 8 -13.08 5.24 -9.84
C ALA A 8 -12.29 5.20 -8.51
N ARG A 9 -12.96 4.95 -7.39
CA ARG A 9 -12.30 4.78 -6.09
C ARG A 9 -11.42 3.53 -6.05
N LEU A 10 -11.91 2.40 -6.56
CA LEU A 10 -11.11 1.17 -6.66
C LEU A 10 -9.84 1.39 -7.49
N GLN A 11 -9.96 2.02 -8.66
CA GLN A 11 -8.80 2.34 -9.50
C GLN A 11 -7.78 3.24 -8.78
N THR A 12 -8.26 4.18 -7.96
CA THR A 12 -7.39 5.04 -7.15
C THR A 12 -6.66 4.23 -6.08
N LEU A 13 -7.36 3.31 -5.41
CA LEU A 13 -6.77 2.42 -4.41
C LEU A 13 -5.74 1.46 -5.04
N GLU A 14 -6.04 0.90 -6.21
CA GLU A 14 -5.11 0.04 -6.99
C GLU A 14 -3.82 0.77 -7.34
N THR A 15 -3.94 1.98 -7.90
CA THR A 15 -2.77 2.82 -8.22
C THR A 15 -1.94 3.10 -6.97
N ARG A 16 -2.61 3.29 -5.83
CA ARG A 16 -1.94 3.57 -4.57
C ARG A 16 -1.26 2.33 -3.98
N LEU A 17 -1.86 1.15 -4.11
CA LEU A 17 -1.24 -0.13 -3.75
C LEU A 17 0.04 -0.35 -4.56
N GLU A 18 -0.01 -0.20 -5.89
CA GLU A 18 1.16 -0.36 -6.76
C GLU A 18 2.32 0.57 -6.34
N GLN A 19 2.02 1.84 -6.03
CA GLN A 19 3.02 2.79 -5.56
C GLN A 19 3.64 2.39 -4.22
N LEU A 20 2.82 1.92 -3.28
CA LEU A 20 3.29 1.52 -1.95
C LEU A 20 4.07 0.20 -1.99
N GLU A 21 3.67 -0.75 -2.83
CA GLU A 21 4.42 -1.98 -3.06
C GLU A 21 5.80 -1.69 -3.69
N ALA A 22 5.84 -0.80 -4.69
CA ALA A 22 7.11 -0.36 -5.27
C ALA A 22 8.01 0.30 -4.22
N ARG A 23 7.44 1.16 -3.36
CA ARG A 23 8.17 1.79 -2.27
C ARG A 23 8.65 0.78 -1.22
N HIS A 24 7.81 -0.19 -0.86
CA HIS A 24 8.16 -1.24 0.09
C HIS A 24 9.33 -2.09 -0.41
N ARG A 25 9.32 -2.42 -1.72
CA ARG A 25 10.41 -3.14 -2.37
C ARG A 25 11.71 -2.33 -2.35
N GLU A 26 11.66 -1.07 -2.76
CA GLU A 26 12.82 -0.17 -2.73
C GLU A 26 13.42 -0.04 -1.31
N LEU A 27 12.57 0.10 -0.30
CA LEU A 27 13.00 0.16 1.10
C LEU A 27 13.65 -1.15 1.56
N THR A 28 13.08 -2.29 1.18
CA THR A 28 13.60 -3.61 1.53
C THR A 28 14.95 -3.86 0.87
N ASP A 29 15.08 -3.53 -0.42
CA ASP A 29 16.34 -3.63 -1.17
C ASP A 29 17.41 -2.70 -0.56
N THR A 30 17.01 -1.49 -0.17
CA THR A 30 17.91 -0.54 0.50
C THR A 30 18.35 -1.06 1.86
N LEU A 31 17.42 -1.59 2.67
CA LEU A 31 17.68 -2.13 4.01
C LEU A 31 18.54 -3.41 3.98
N ALA A 32 18.63 -4.10 2.84
CA ALA A 32 19.52 -5.25 2.67
C ALA A 32 21.00 -4.85 2.55
N ALA A 33 21.31 -3.57 2.35
CA ALA A 33 22.68 -3.08 2.22
C ALA A 33 23.46 -3.21 3.55
N PRO A 34 24.58 -3.97 3.60
CA PRO A 34 25.32 -4.22 4.83
C PRO A 34 25.90 -2.93 5.45
N GLU A 35 26.19 -1.92 4.64
CA GLU A 35 26.75 -0.63 5.07
C GLU A 35 25.80 0.15 6.00
N LEU A 36 24.50 -0.18 6.01
CA LEU A 36 23.52 0.44 6.91
C LEU A 36 23.65 -0.02 8.37
N TYR A 37 24.37 -1.12 8.62
CA TYR A 37 24.56 -1.68 9.96
C TYR A 37 25.88 -1.25 10.60
N GLU A 38 26.66 -0.43 9.90
CA GLU A 38 27.88 0.16 10.44
C GLU A 38 27.57 1.21 11.53
N PRO A 39 28.48 1.43 12.51
CA PRO A 39 28.22 2.29 13.68
C PRO A 39 27.79 3.73 13.34
N GLY A 40 28.20 4.25 12.17
CA GLY A 40 27.84 5.59 11.69
C GLY A 40 26.49 5.69 10.97
N ALA A 41 25.89 4.57 10.57
CA ALA A 41 24.68 4.54 9.76
C ALA A 41 23.38 4.39 10.56
N LYS A 42 23.47 4.22 11.90
CA LYS A 42 22.31 4.01 12.79
C LYS A 42 21.15 5.01 12.59
N PRO A 43 21.37 6.34 12.46
CA PRO A 43 20.26 7.27 12.23
C PRO A 43 19.53 7.01 10.90
N ARG A 44 20.27 6.68 9.85
CA ARG A 44 19.72 6.33 8.54
C ARG A 44 18.95 5.01 8.60
N LEU A 45 19.50 4.00 9.27
CA LEU A 45 18.84 2.70 9.47
C LEU A 45 17.49 2.87 10.19
N LEU A 46 17.44 3.61 11.30
CA LEU A 46 16.20 3.87 12.02
C LEU A 46 15.16 4.61 11.18
N THR A 47 15.61 5.55 10.36
CA THR A 47 14.73 6.28 9.44
C THR A 47 14.12 5.35 8.39
N LEU A 48 14.93 4.47 7.79
CA LEU A 48 14.47 3.50 6.80
C LEU A 48 13.51 2.46 7.40
N LEU A 49 13.78 1.98 8.61
CA LEU A 49 12.89 1.06 9.33
C LEU A 49 11.53 1.69 9.65
N GLU A 50 11.53 2.96 10.08
CA GLU A 50 10.29 3.69 10.32
C GLU A 50 9.49 3.90 9.03
N GLN A 51 10.16 4.23 7.92
CA GLN A 51 9.51 4.33 6.60
C GLN A 51 8.95 2.98 6.14
N GLN A 52 9.66 1.87 6.37
CA GLN A 52 9.17 0.52 6.05
C GLN A 52 7.92 0.19 6.85
N ARG A 53 7.93 0.45 8.16
CA ARG A 53 6.78 0.26 9.05
C ARG A 53 5.56 1.07 8.61
N GLN A 54 5.76 2.34 8.28
CA GLN A 54 4.69 3.22 7.80
C GLN A 54 4.12 2.72 6.47
N THR A 55 4.99 2.32 5.53
CA THR A 55 4.58 1.80 4.22
C THR A 55 3.77 0.52 4.37
N GLN A 56 4.19 -0.41 5.24
CA GLN A 56 3.44 -1.65 5.52
C GLN A 56 2.09 -1.38 6.20
N THR A 57 2.04 -0.42 7.13
CA THR A 57 0.79 -0.04 7.78
C THR A 57 -0.21 0.53 6.77
N GLU A 58 0.27 1.37 5.86
CA GLU A 58 -0.55 1.97 4.82
C GLU A 58 -1.00 0.93 3.77
N LEU A 59 -0.12 0.00 3.37
CA LEU A 59 -0.49 -1.12 2.49
C LEU A 59 -1.66 -1.90 3.08
N ALA A 60 -1.53 -2.40 4.32
CA ALA A 60 -2.58 -3.18 4.96
C ALA A 60 -3.91 -2.41 5.08
N ARG A 61 -3.84 -1.08 5.33
CA ARG A 61 -5.02 -0.22 5.39
C ARG A 61 -5.71 -0.14 4.02
N ILE A 62 -4.95 0.08 2.96
CA ILE A 62 -5.49 0.25 1.61
C ILE A 62 -5.98 -1.08 1.02
N GLU A 63 -5.30 -2.19 1.30
CA GLU A 63 -5.75 -3.53 0.92
C GLU A 63 -7.12 -3.85 1.54
N SER A 64 -7.29 -3.52 2.83
CA SER A 64 -8.58 -3.68 3.52
C SER A 64 -9.68 -2.79 2.93
N GLU A 65 -9.34 -1.53 2.60
CA GLU A 65 -10.27 -0.60 1.95
C GLU A 65 -10.66 -1.07 0.55
N TRP A 66 -9.69 -1.55 -0.24
CA TRP A 66 -9.90 -2.08 -1.59
C TRP A 66 -10.78 -3.34 -1.57
N LEU A 67 -10.53 -4.26 -0.62
CA LEU A 67 -11.36 -5.45 -0.46
C LEU A 67 -12.81 -5.07 -0.15
N THR A 68 -13.00 -4.20 0.84
CA THR A 68 -14.34 -3.73 1.24
C THR A 68 -15.08 -3.05 0.09
N LEU A 69 -14.40 -2.19 -0.68
CA LEU A 69 -15.03 -1.52 -1.83
C LEU A 69 -15.32 -2.47 -2.99
N SER A 70 -14.48 -3.49 -3.19
CA SER A 70 -14.69 -4.52 -4.22
C SER A 70 -15.91 -5.35 -3.90
N GLU A 71 -16.05 -5.79 -2.64
CA GLU A 71 -17.23 -6.50 -2.15
C GLU A 71 -18.50 -5.64 -2.27
N GLU A 72 -18.44 -4.34 -1.92
CA GLU A 72 -19.57 -3.44 -2.12
C GLU A 72 -19.93 -3.33 -3.61
N LEU A 73 -18.94 -3.17 -4.50
CA LEU A 73 -19.19 -3.08 -5.93
C LEU A 73 -19.87 -4.34 -6.47
N GLU A 74 -19.40 -5.52 -6.09
CA GLU A 74 -20.00 -6.81 -6.47
C GLU A 74 -21.44 -6.92 -5.98
N HIS A 75 -21.69 -6.55 -4.71
CA HIS A 75 -23.04 -6.56 -4.15
C HIS A 75 -23.99 -5.65 -4.93
N ARG A 76 -23.59 -4.40 -5.19
CA ARG A 76 -24.42 -3.46 -5.97
C ARG A 76 -24.62 -3.90 -7.41
N GLN A 77 -23.65 -4.60 -8.01
CA GLN A 77 -23.78 -5.16 -9.34
C GLN A 77 -24.84 -6.26 -9.36
N ALA A 78 -24.83 -7.14 -8.35
CA ALA A 78 -25.83 -8.21 -8.22
C ALA A 78 -27.25 -7.67 -7.98
N GLU A 79 -27.41 -6.57 -7.22
CA GLU A 79 -28.72 -5.93 -7.02
C GLU A 79 -29.31 -5.28 -8.30
N LEU A 80 -28.46 -4.98 -9.28
CA LEU A 80 -28.84 -4.33 -10.54
C LEU A 80 -29.03 -5.31 -11.70
N ALA A 81 -28.66 -6.58 -11.51
CA ALA A 81 -28.82 -7.66 -12.48
C ALA A 81 -30.20 -8.31 -12.37
#